data_AF-I0Z6S2-F1
#
_entry.id   AF-I0Z6S2-F1
#
_cell.length_a   1.000
_cell.length_b   1.000
_cell.length_c   1.000
_cell.angle_alpha   90.00
_cell.angle_beta   90.00
_cell.angle_gamma   90.00
#
_symmetry.space_group_name_H-M   'P 1'
#
loop_
_entity.id
_entity.type
_entity.pdbx_description
1 polymer ?
#
loop_
_entity_poly.entity_id
_entity_poly.type
_entity_poly.pdbx_seq_one_letter_code
_entity_poly.pdbx_strand_id
1 'polypeptide(L)'
;MGRVESLSINAKQAGLDHRRSLNQVPAPTDNSSIAAADAYFVSVSADRNFALGCQKYFIAGWNTWELMEAAAGAPVLYGASLPLGVTGPQLIRGLMDKAVGYGLNVMRAWAHSVSDGYALQTAPSQFNEAIFRGLDYALDQARRRGLKARPLLC
;
A
#
# COMPACT_ATOMS: atom_id res chain seq x y z
N MET A 1 -69.78 -13.66 9.54
CA MET A 1 -69.14 -14.38 8.42
C MET A 1 -67.92 -13.56 8.00
N GLY A 2 -66.66 -13.93 8.19
CA GLY A 2 -66.07 -15.18 8.66
C GLY A 2 -64.80 -14.91 9.50
N ARG A 3 -64.42 -15.94 10.26
CA ARG A 3 -63.26 -16.05 11.16
C ARG A 3 -62.02 -16.36 10.31
N VAL A 4 -60.91 -15.64 10.50
CA VAL A 4 -59.61 -16.00 9.91
C VAL A 4 -58.63 -16.28 11.04
N GLU A 5 -58.02 -17.46 10.93
CA GLU A 5 -57.25 -18.16 11.94
C GLU A 5 -55.85 -17.56 12.14
N SER A 6 -55.41 -17.57 13.39
CA SER A 6 -54.07 -17.25 13.84
C SER A 6 -53.11 -18.40 13.51
N LEU A 7 -52.11 -18.15 12.66
CA LEU A 7 -50.99 -19.06 12.42
C LEU A 7 -49.75 -18.58 13.18
N SER A 8 -49.34 -19.37 14.18
CA SER A 8 -48.06 -19.26 14.88
C SER A 8 -46.93 -19.77 13.97
N ILE A 9 -45.83 -19.03 13.85
CA ILE A 9 -44.59 -19.51 13.24
C ILE A 9 -43.42 -19.28 14.20
N ASN A 10 -42.65 -20.36 14.36
CA ASN A 10 -41.62 -20.64 15.35
C ASN A 10 -40.49 -19.61 15.49
N ALA A 11 -40.09 -19.41 16.74
CA ALA A 11 -38.82 -18.80 17.13
C ALA A 11 -37.62 -19.65 16.67
N LYS A 12 -36.79 -19.10 15.79
CA LYS A 12 -35.34 -19.31 15.70
C LYS A 12 -34.78 -18.46 14.55
N GLN A 13 -34.33 -17.25 14.87
CA GLN A 13 -33.55 -16.44 13.92
C GLN A 13 -32.28 -15.93 14.60
N ALA A 14 -31.22 -16.72 14.35
CA ALA A 14 -29.87 -16.28 14.03
C ALA A 14 -29.21 -15.28 14.99
N GLY A 15 -28.66 -15.82 16.08
CA GLY A 15 -27.43 -15.25 16.65
C GLY A 15 -26.27 -15.47 15.67
N LEU A 16 -25.75 -14.39 15.10
CA LEU A 16 -24.54 -14.39 14.28
C LEU A 16 -23.33 -14.22 15.21
N ASP A 17 -22.77 -15.35 15.63
CA ASP A 17 -21.45 -15.43 16.26
C ASP A 17 -20.38 -14.93 15.27
N HIS A 18 -19.82 -13.74 15.51
CA HIS A 18 -18.72 -13.17 14.72
C HIS A 18 -17.34 -13.81 14.98
N ARG A 19 -17.29 -15.09 15.38
CA ARG A 19 -16.05 -15.87 15.41
C ARG A 19 -15.95 -16.72 14.14
N ARG A 20 -15.75 -16.05 13.01
CA ARG A 20 -15.25 -16.72 11.80
C ARG A 20 -13.82 -17.13 12.10
N SER A 21 -13.64 -18.42 12.41
CA SER A 21 -12.35 -19.09 12.50
C SER A 21 -11.43 -18.55 11.40
N LEU A 22 -10.30 -17.96 11.80
CA LEU A 22 -9.17 -17.72 10.91
C LEU A 22 -8.62 -19.10 10.55
N ASN A 23 -9.32 -19.81 9.65
CA ASN A 23 -8.74 -20.94 8.98
C ASN A 23 -7.53 -20.38 8.24
N GLN A 24 -6.35 -20.75 8.74
CA GLN A 24 -5.08 -20.52 8.06
C GLN A 24 -5.27 -20.92 6.60
N VAL A 25 -5.14 -19.95 5.70
CA VAL A 25 -4.94 -20.24 4.29
C VAL A 25 -3.71 -21.16 4.25
N PRO A 26 -3.83 -22.39 3.72
CA PRO A 26 -2.69 -23.28 3.62
C PRO A 26 -1.57 -22.54 2.89
N ALA A 27 -0.36 -22.56 3.44
CA ALA A 27 0.81 -22.08 2.72
C ALA A 27 0.84 -22.80 1.36
N PRO A 28 1.11 -22.10 0.24
CA PRO A 28 1.17 -22.73 -1.07
C PRO A 28 2.19 -23.88 -1.03
N THR A 29 1.72 -25.11 -1.18
CA THR A 29 2.56 -26.32 -1.21
C THR A 29 3.15 -26.59 -2.60
N ASP A 30 3.00 -25.64 -3.53
CA ASP A 30 3.49 -25.76 -4.88
C ASP A 30 4.84 -25.04 -5.01
N ASN A 31 5.90 -25.81 -5.23
CA ASN A 31 7.25 -25.30 -5.47
C ASN A 31 7.31 -24.30 -6.65
N SER A 32 6.33 -24.33 -7.57
CA SER A 32 6.21 -23.34 -8.65
C SER A 32 5.76 -21.96 -8.14
N SER A 33 4.95 -21.91 -7.08
CA SER A 33 4.46 -20.67 -6.47
C SER A 33 5.51 -19.98 -5.59
N ILE A 34 6.39 -20.76 -4.95
CA ILE A 34 7.54 -20.25 -4.19
C ILE A 34 8.57 -19.63 -5.16
N ALA A 35 8.88 -20.34 -6.25
CA ALA A 35 9.75 -19.82 -7.31
C ALA A 35 9.19 -18.55 -7.98
N ALA A 36 7.86 -18.43 -8.10
CA ALA A 36 7.22 -17.21 -8.60
C ALA A 36 7.28 -16.06 -7.58
N ALA A 37 7.08 -16.33 -6.29
CA ALA A 37 7.16 -15.31 -5.23
C ALA A 37 8.58 -14.72 -5.12
N ASP A 38 9.61 -15.55 -5.23
CA ASP A 38 11.01 -15.11 -5.19
C ASP A 38 11.34 -14.12 -6.31
N ALA A 39 10.66 -14.19 -7.46
CA ALA A 39 10.85 -13.24 -8.56
C ALA A 39 10.30 -11.83 -8.27
N TYR A 40 9.33 -11.69 -7.36
CA TYR A 40 8.66 -10.41 -7.09
C TYR A 40 9.12 -9.74 -5.80
N PHE A 41 9.49 -10.52 -4.79
CA PHE A 41 9.95 -10.02 -3.50
C PHE A 41 11.47 -9.99 -3.42
N VAL A 42 12.00 -8.90 -2.85
CA VAL A 42 13.44 -8.81 -2.56
C VAL A 42 13.72 -9.67 -1.32
N SER A 43 14.61 -10.64 -1.46
CA SER A 43 15.04 -11.52 -0.39
C SER A 43 16.50 -11.26 -0.01
N VAL A 44 16.97 -11.91 1.06
CA VAL A 44 18.39 -11.90 1.45
C VAL A 44 18.95 -13.30 1.16
N SER A 45 19.98 -13.36 0.32
CA SER A 45 20.65 -14.60 -0.05
C SER A 45 21.63 -15.07 1.03
N ALA A 46 22.09 -16.32 0.94
CA ALA A 46 23.00 -16.93 1.92
C ALA A 46 24.34 -16.19 2.07
N ASP A 47 24.80 -15.53 1.01
CA ASP A 47 25.98 -14.66 0.97
C ASP A 47 25.71 -13.23 1.50
N ARG A 48 24.57 -13.03 2.18
CA ARG A 48 24.13 -11.77 2.82
C ARG A 48 23.96 -10.60 1.85
N ASN A 49 23.63 -10.89 0.59
CA ASN A 49 23.30 -9.88 -0.39
C ASN A 49 21.78 -9.81 -0.59
N PHE A 50 21.28 -8.69 -1.10
CA PHE A 50 19.90 -8.65 -1.57
C PHE A 50 19.80 -9.44 -2.87
N ALA A 51 18.71 -10.18 -3.03
CA ALA A 51 18.41 -10.95 -4.22
C ALA A 51 16.98 -10.65 -4.70
N LEU A 52 16.79 -10.71 -6.02
CA LEU A 52 15.48 -10.70 -6.65
C LEU A 52 15.44 -11.90 -7.60
N GLY A 53 14.66 -12.91 -7.26
CA GLY A 53 14.76 -14.25 -7.82
C GLY A 53 16.17 -14.83 -7.59
N CYS A 54 16.78 -15.31 -8.68
CA CYS A 54 18.14 -15.86 -8.65
C CYS A 54 19.25 -14.82 -8.90
N GLN A 55 18.91 -13.53 -9.01
CA GLN A 55 19.85 -12.46 -9.35
C GLN A 55 20.20 -11.60 -8.14
N LYS A 56 21.47 -11.20 -8.05
CA LYS A 56 21.92 -10.24 -7.05
C LYS A 56 21.27 -8.88 -7.33
N TYR A 57 20.67 -8.29 -6.31
CA TYR A 57 19.94 -7.04 -6.40
C TYR A 57 20.71 -5.93 -5.68
N PHE A 58 21.19 -4.94 -6.43
CA PHE A 58 21.87 -3.78 -5.84
C PHE A 58 20.88 -2.63 -5.67
N ILE A 59 20.79 -2.07 -4.46
CA ILE A 59 19.87 -0.97 -4.16
C ILE A 59 20.52 0.35 -4.56
N ALA A 60 19.90 1.05 -5.51
CA ALA A 60 20.21 2.43 -5.86
C ALA A 60 18.91 3.22 -5.79
N GLY A 61 18.81 4.16 -4.86
CA GLY A 61 17.51 4.77 -4.55
C GLY A 61 17.57 6.20 -4.06
N TRP A 62 16.38 6.75 -3.81
CA TRP A 62 16.20 8.08 -3.26
C TRP A 62 15.17 8.08 -2.13
N ASN A 63 15.03 9.24 -1.49
CA ASN A 63 14.11 9.45 -0.38
C ASN A 63 13.02 10.46 -0.77
N THR A 64 11.78 10.17 -0.38
CA THR A 64 10.66 11.10 -0.53
C THR A 64 9.69 10.93 0.65
N TRP A 65 9.71 11.88 1.59
CA TRP A 65 8.94 11.79 2.83
C TRP A 65 7.47 12.22 2.66
N GLU A 66 7.17 13.10 1.70
CA GLU A 66 5.82 13.62 1.39
C GLU A 66 5.03 12.81 0.36
N LEU A 67 5.43 11.55 0.12
CA LEU A 67 4.88 10.74 -0.95
C LEU A 67 3.35 10.65 -0.88
N MET A 68 2.81 10.38 0.30
CA MET A 68 1.37 10.16 0.50
C MET A 68 0.56 11.43 0.26
N GLU A 69 1.01 12.55 0.82
CA GLU A 69 0.33 13.85 0.72
C GLU A 69 0.38 14.36 -0.72
N ALA A 70 1.55 14.27 -1.37
CA ALA A 70 1.72 14.61 -2.77
C ALA A 70 0.86 13.72 -3.67
N ALA A 71 0.86 12.40 -3.45
CA ALA A 71 0.06 11.47 -4.24
C ALA A 71 -1.46 11.61 -4.00
N ALA A 72 -1.88 12.03 -2.81
CA ALA A 72 -3.27 12.36 -2.50
C ALA A 72 -3.72 13.71 -3.11
N GLY A 73 -2.78 14.51 -3.63
CA GLY A 73 -3.08 15.81 -4.23
C GLY A 73 -3.15 16.96 -3.24
N ALA A 74 -2.43 16.87 -2.11
CA ALA A 74 -2.30 17.99 -1.19
C ALA A 74 -1.79 19.24 -1.95
N PRO A 75 -2.49 20.39 -1.85
CA PRO A 75 -2.12 21.62 -2.55
C PRO A 75 -0.83 22.26 -2.02
N VAL A 76 -0.44 21.91 -0.79
CA VAL A 76 0.78 22.39 -0.13
C VAL A 76 1.44 21.19 0.53
N LEU A 77 2.74 21.06 0.33
CA LEU A 77 3.58 20.10 1.04
C LEU A 77 4.44 20.89 2.04
N TYR A 78 4.81 20.26 3.14
CA TYR A 78 5.59 20.82 4.23
C TYR A 78 7.02 21.26 3.83
N GLY A 79 7.76 20.41 3.12
CA GLY A 79 9.16 20.61 2.73
C GLY A 79 9.40 20.67 1.22
N ALA A 80 8.43 20.27 0.39
CA ALA A 80 8.53 20.35 -1.06
C ALA A 80 7.66 21.47 -1.65
N SER A 81 8.26 22.34 -2.47
CA SER A 81 7.47 23.29 -3.28
C SER A 81 6.97 22.60 -4.54
N LEU A 82 5.66 22.62 -4.77
CA LEU A 82 5.08 22.22 -6.05
C LEU A 82 5.46 23.26 -7.12
N PRO A 83 6.02 22.84 -8.27
CA PRO A 83 6.23 23.75 -9.40
C PRO A 83 4.89 24.36 -9.86
N LEU A 84 4.94 25.57 -10.43
CA LEU A 84 3.75 26.24 -10.94
C LEU A 84 3.02 25.38 -11.97
N GLY A 85 1.71 25.19 -11.77
CA GLY A 85 0.85 24.39 -12.63
C GLY A 85 1.01 22.87 -12.50
N VAL A 86 1.77 22.39 -11.51
CA VAL A 86 2.00 20.95 -11.27
C VAL A 86 1.25 20.50 -10.02
N THR A 87 0.46 19.44 -10.16
CA THR A 87 -0.19 18.78 -9.03
C THR A 87 0.76 17.81 -8.31
N GLY A 88 0.54 17.52 -7.04
CA GLY A 88 1.32 16.52 -6.30
C GLY A 88 1.44 15.16 -7.03
N PRO A 89 0.36 14.58 -7.60
CA PRO A 89 0.45 13.33 -8.35
C PRO A 89 1.26 13.45 -9.65
N GLN A 90 1.26 14.62 -10.29
CA GLN A 90 2.14 14.88 -11.44
C GLN A 90 3.61 14.96 -11.01
N LEU A 91 3.89 15.61 -9.88
CA LEU A 91 5.24 15.68 -9.32
C LEU A 91 5.79 14.28 -9.03
N ILE A 92 5.02 13.42 -8.35
CA ILE A 92 5.45 12.05 -8.02
C ILE A 92 5.74 11.23 -9.26
N ARG A 93 4.88 11.28 -10.29
CA ARG A 93 5.14 10.59 -11.56
C ARG A 93 6.43 11.10 -12.22
N GLY A 94 6.62 12.41 -12.30
CA GLY A 94 7.82 13.00 -12.89
C GLY A 94 9.10 12.66 -12.13
N LEU A 95 9.05 12.60 -10.80
CA LEU A 95 10.18 12.17 -9.97
C LEU A 95 10.52 10.69 -10.22
N MET A 96 9.51 9.82 -10.29
CA MET A 96 9.71 8.40 -10.60
C MET A 96 10.26 8.19 -12.01
N ASP A 97 9.75 8.93 -13.01
CA ASP A 97 10.23 8.87 -14.40
C ASP A 97 11.70 9.29 -14.49
N LYS A 98 12.08 10.38 -13.80
CA LYS A 98 13.48 10.82 -13.71
C LYS A 98 14.35 9.78 -13.01
N ALA A 99 13.89 9.21 -11.91
CA ALA A 99 14.63 8.21 -11.15
C ALA A 99 14.94 6.97 -12.00
N VAL A 100 13.96 6.48 -12.77
CA VAL A 100 14.17 5.40 -13.76
C VAL A 100 15.18 5.82 -14.82
N GLY A 101 15.09 7.05 -15.34
CA GLY A 101 16.05 7.59 -16.29
C GLY A 101 17.49 7.67 -15.77
N TYR A 102 17.67 7.85 -14.46
CA TYR A 102 18.97 7.83 -13.78
C TYR A 102 19.41 6.42 -13.32
N GLY A 103 18.63 5.37 -13.60
CA GLY A 103 18.96 4.00 -13.21
C GLY A 103 18.70 3.68 -11.73
N LEU A 104 17.90 4.48 -11.03
CA LEU A 104 17.48 4.19 -9.66
C LEU A 104 16.35 3.14 -9.67
N ASN A 105 16.33 2.27 -8.67
CA ASN A 105 15.41 1.13 -8.59
C ASN A 105 14.59 1.05 -7.29
N VAL A 106 14.97 1.79 -6.24
CA VAL A 106 14.28 1.79 -4.95
C VAL A 106 13.89 3.21 -4.52
N MET A 107 12.66 3.36 -4.05
CA MET A 107 12.17 4.59 -3.41
C MET A 107 11.93 4.31 -1.92
N ARG A 108 12.63 5.04 -1.04
CA ARG A 108 12.30 5.08 0.39
C ARG A 108 11.32 6.21 0.65
N ALA A 109 10.21 5.90 1.31
CA ALA A 109 9.18 6.87 1.60
C ALA A 109 8.57 6.64 2.99
N TRP A 110 7.93 7.66 3.54
CA TRP A 110 7.12 7.51 4.74
C TRP A 110 5.74 6.97 4.37
N ALA A 111 5.27 6.00 5.15
CA ALA A 111 3.91 5.49 5.14
C ALA A 111 3.10 6.09 6.30
N HIS A 112 3.44 7.31 6.67
CA HIS A 112 2.69 8.20 7.54
C HIS A 112 2.79 9.62 6.98
N SER A 113 1.84 10.47 7.35
CA SER A 113 1.85 11.89 7.01
C SER A 113 2.98 12.63 7.72
N VAL A 114 3.49 13.68 7.09
CA VAL A 114 4.50 14.58 7.66
C VAL A 114 3.81 15.77 8.33
N SER A 115 2.65 16.16 7.81
CA SER A 115 1.92 17.35 8.21
C SER A 115 0.62 17.01 8.95
N ASP A 116 0.31 17.79 10.00
CA ASP A 116 -0.93 17.65 10.76
C ASP A 116 -2.18 17.94 9.92
N GLY A 117 -2.07 18.84 8.93
CA GLY A 117 -3.16 19.19 8.02
C GLY A 117 -3.60 18.05 7.10
N TYR A 118 -2.73 17.06 6.87
CA TYR A 118 -2.98 15.88 6.04
C TYR A 118 -2.66 14.59 6.80
N ALA A 119 -2.99 14.58 8.09
CA ALA A 119 -2.75 13.43 8.96
C ALA A 119 -3.33 12.13 8.36
N LEU A 120 -2.49 11.10 8.21
CA LEU A 120 -2.92 9.78 7.77
C LEU A 120 -3.81 9.13 8.84
N GLN A 121 -3.37 9.19 10.09
CA GLN A 121 -4.09 8.67 11.24
C GLN A 121 -4.54 9.83 12.11
N THR A 122 -5.84 10.12 12.12
CA THR A 122 -6.42 11.26 12.84
C THR A 122 -6.69 10.93 14.31
N ALA A 123 -6.88 9.65 14.63
CA ALA A 123 -7.02 9.12 15.99
C ALA A 123 -6.62 7.63 16.00
N PRO A 124 -6.46 6.98 17.17
CA PRO A 124 -6.23 5.53 17.25
C PRO A 124 -7.24 4.75 16.38
N SER A 125 -6.73 3.99 15.41
CA SER A 125 -7.51 3.21 14.44
C SER A 125 -8.45 4.00 13.52
N GLN A 126 -8.33 5.33 13.45
CA GLN A 126 -9.06 6.18 12.51
C GLN A 126 -8.11 6.75 11.46
N PHE A 127 -8.36 6.41 10.20
CA PHE A 127 -7.49 6.76 9.09
C PHE A 127 -8.21 7.67 8.08
N ASN A 128 -7.48 8.63 7.54
CA ASN A 128 -7.92 9.44 6.43
C ASN A 128 -7.77 8.66 5.12
N GLU A 129 -8.89 8.13 4.63
CA GLU A 129 -8.96 7.33 3.40
C GLU A 129 -8.39 8.04 2.17
N ALA A 130 -8.53 9.38 2.08
CA ALA A 130 -7.98 10.12 0.94
C ALA A 130 -6.44 10.05 0.89
N ILE A 131 -5.79 10.13 2.05
CA ILE A 131 -4.33 9.99 2.17
C ILE A 131 -3.91 8.53 1.97
N PHE A 132 -4.69 7.58 2.47
CA PHE A 132 -4.45 6.15 2.28
C PHE A 132 -4.47 5.76 0.79
N ARG A 133 -5.46 6.25 0.04
CA ARG A 133 -5.50 6.10 -1.43
C ARG A 133 -4.34 6.78 -2.14
N GLY A 134 -3.80 7.85 -1.57
CA GLY A 134 -2.56 8.47 -2.06
C GLY A 134 -1.39 7.49 -2.03
N LEU A 135 -1.23 6.73 -0.93
CA LEU A 135 -0.22 5.67 -0.85
C LEU A 135 -0.47 4.58 -1.89
N ASP A 136 -1.71 4.10 -2.02
CA ASP A 136 -2.06 3.07 -3.01
C ASP A 136 -1.72 3.51 -4.43
N TYR A 137 -2.07 4.76 -4.77
CA TYR A 137 -1.74 5.36 -6.06
C TYR A 137 -0.22 5.40 -6.28
N ALA A 138 0.55 5.86 -5.29
CA ALA A 138 2.00 5.95 -5.40
C ALA A 138 2.66 4.57 -5.59
N LEU A 139 2.18 3.55 -4.88
CA LEU A 139 2.66 2.18 -5.02
C LEU A 139 2.31 1.59 -6.40
N ASP A 140 1.11 1.86 -6.93
CA ASP A 140 0.76 1.45 -8.31
C ASP A 140 1.65 2.15 -9.34
N GLN A 141 1.92 3.44 -9.18
CA GLN A 141 2.82 4.19 -10.06
C GLN A 141 4.26 3.68 -10.02
N ALA A 142 4.76 3.29 -8.84
CA ALA A 142 6.06 2.67 -8.68
C ALA A 142 6.12 1.29 -9.37
N ARG A 143 5.10 0.45 -9.14
CA ARG A 143 4.98 -0.88 -9.74
C ARG A 143 5.00 -0.83 -11.27
N ARG A 144 4.25 0.09 -11.88
CA ARG A 144 4.21 0.30 -13.35
C ARG A 144 5.59 0.62 -13.96
N ARG A 145 6.49 1.17 -13.15
CA ARG A 145 7.85 1.57 -13.54
C ARG A 145 8.93 0.56 -13.13
N GLY A 146 8.55 -0.56 -12.52
CA GLY A 146 9.49 -1.55 -11.99
C GLY A 146 10.26 -1.07 -10.75
N LEU A 147 9.82 0.02 -10.12
CA LEU A 147 10.42 0.54 -8.89
C LEU A 147 9.94 -0.27 -7.68
N LYS A 148 10.84 -0.51 -6.73
CA LYS A 148 10.48 -1.08 -5.42
C LYS A 148 10.31 0.05 -4.41
N ALA A 149 9.29 -0.06 -3.55
CA ALA A 149 9.05 0.90 -2.48
C ALA A 149 9.50 0.33 -1.13
N ARG A 150 10.14 1.17 -0.31
CA ARG A 150 10.45 0.89 1.10
C ARG A 150 9.70 1.87 1.99
N PRO A 151 8.43 1.58 2.33
CA PRO A 151 7.64 2.40 3.24
C PRO A 151 8.19 2.32 4.67
N LEU A 152 8.16 3.45 5.39
CA LEU A 152 8.53 3.55 6.79
C LEU A 152 7.32 3.91 7.64
N LEU A 153 7.16 3.20 8.76
CA LEU A 153 6.11 3.43 9.73
C LEU A 153 6.63 4.11 11.01
N CYS A 154 7.94 4.37 11.10
CA CYS A 154 8.64 4.91 12.27
C CYS A 154 9.90 5.69 11.88
#